data_AF-A0A3F3A3B0-F1
#
_entry.id   AF-A0A3F3A3B0-F1
#
_cell.length_a   1.000
_cell.length_b   1.000
_cell.length_c   1.000
_cell.angle_alpha   90.00
_cell.angle_beta   90.00
_cell.angle_gamma   90.00
#
_symmetry.space_group_name_H-M   'P 1'
#
loop_
_entity.id
_entity.type
_entity.pdbx_description
1 polymer ?
#
loop_
_entity_poly.entity_id
_entity_poly.type
_entity_poly.pdbx_seq_one_letter_code
_entity_poly.pdbx_strand_id
1 'polypeptide(L)'
;MKKILVFMLSIIVVFFISLKSFNLFHKSTSVEQKDISNKIIRFHVLANSDSIEDQSLKLKVKDEIIKYMMPKLDKSSSIDESRKILKENDKEIKKIAENIINKNGYKYSVNTYLGQDQFPIKTYGNITLPQGKYEAYKIVIGNGQGQNWWCVMFPPLCFVDVTKGEVSTKKTEQKMKKVLKEEELKCINNSKNSYEIKFKVVEKINKLKR
;
A
#
# COMPACT_ATOMS: atom_id res chain seq x y z
N MET A 1 -37.92 -41.29 -0.51
CA MET A 1 -37.59 -40.53 -1.74
C MET A 1 -37.85 -39.02 -1.60
N LYS A 2 -39.08 -38.56 -1.31
CA LYS A 2 -39.39 -37.12 -1.19
C LYS A 2 -38.54 -36.36 -0.13
N LYS A 3 -38.29 -36.96 1.04
CA LYS A 3 -37.46 -36.35 2.10
C LYS A 3 -35.98 -36.19 1.71
N ILE A 4 -35.43 -37.15 0.95
CA ILE A 4 -34.06 -37.11 0.43
C ILE A 4 -33.95 -36.04 -0.68
N LEU A 5 -34.97 -35.93 -1.53
CA LEU A 5 -35.02 -34.90 -2.57
C LEU A 5 -35.05 -33.48 -1.98
N VAL A 6 -35.85 -33.27 -0.92
CA VAL A 6 -35.92 -31.99 -0.21
C VAL A 6 -34.59 -31.63 0.47
N PHE A 7 -33.87 -32.62 1.02
CA PHE A 7 -32.56 -32.41 1.63
C PHE A 7 -31.47 -32.08 0.60
N MET A 8 -31.51 -32.71 -0.58
CA MET A 8 -30.58 -32.37 -1.67
C MET A 8 -30.84 -30.96 -2.23
N LEU A 9 -32.12 -30.58 -2.37
CA LEU A 9 -32.50 -29.23 -2.80
C LEU A 9 -32.07 -28.15 -1.80
N SER A 10 -32.14 -28.40 -0.48
CA SER A 10 -31.70 -27.44 0.53
C SER A 10 -30.18 -27.22 0.51
N ILE A 11 -29.38 -28.28 0.29
CA ILE A 11 -27.92 -28.17 0.14
C ILE A 11 -27.55 -27.34 -1.08
N ILE A 12 -28.24 -27.56 -2.21
CA ILE A 12 -28.02 -26.80 -3.45
C ILE A 12 -28.32 -25.31 -3.24
N VAL A 13 -29.41 -24.98 -2.56
CA VAL A 13 -29.76 -23.58 -2.25
C VAL A 13 -28.71 -22.93 -1.34
N VAL A 14 -28.23 -23.63 -0.30
CA VAL A 14 -27.16 -23.12 0.58
C VAL A 14 -25.85 -22.91 -0.18
N PHE A 15 -25.51 -23.81 -1.11
CA PHE A 15 -24.32 -23.69 -1.97
C PHE A 15 -24.42 -22.50 -2.94
N PHE A 16 -25.59 -22.24 -3.53
CA PHE A 16 -25.80 -21.06 -4.37
C PHE A 16 -25.76 -19.76 -3.56
N ILE A 17 -26.26 -19.75 -2.31
CA ILE A 17 -26.18 -18.59 -1.41
C ILE A 17 -24.72 -18.33 -0.99
N SER A 18 -23.94 -19.36 -0.70
CA SER A 18 -22.52 -19.22 -0.33
C SER A 18 -21.68 -18.74 -1.51
N LEU A 19 -21.91 -19.24 -2.72
CA LEU A 19 -21.30 -18.75 -3.96
C LEU A 19 -21.62 -17.28 -4.22
N LYS A 20 -22.88 -16.85 -4.04
CA LYS A 20 -23.28 -15.45 -4.23
C LYS A 20 -22.62 -14.52 -3.19
N SER A 21 -22.52 -14.99 -1.94
CA SER A 21 -21.87 -14.27 -0.84
C SER A 21 -20.37 -14.12 -1.07
N PHE A 22 -19.71 -15.17 -1.58
CA PHE A 22 -18.28 -15.15 -1.90
C PHE A 22 -17.95 -14.17 -3.03
N ASN A 23 -18.77 -14.15 -4.10
CA ASN A 23 -18.60 -13.20 -5.21
C ASN A 23 -18.85 -11.75 -4.80
N LEU A 24 -19.79 -11.50 -3.88
CA LEU A 24 -20.07 -10.16 -3.37
C LEU A 24 -18.90 -9.59 -2.55
N PHE A 25 -18.28 -10.42 -1.70
CA PHE A 25 -17.14 -10.05 -0.85
C PHE A 25 -15.87 -9.76 -1.65
N HIS A 26 -15.66 -10.47 -2.75
CA HIS A 26 -14.51 -10.25 -3.64
C HIS A 26 -14.65 -8.98 -4.50
N LYS A 27 -15.89 -8.58 -4.81
CA LYS A 27 -16.16 -7.41 -5.66
C LYS A 27 -15.98 -6.10 -4.89
N SER A 28 -16.43 -6.01 -3.65
CA SER A 28 -16.29 -4.81 -2.81
C SER A 28 -14.83 -4.45 -2.54
N THR A 29 -13.98 -5.43 -2.22
CA THR A 29 -12.54 -5.21 -1.97
C THR A 29 -11.77 -4.75 -3.22
N SER A 30 -12.14 -5.24 -4.41
CA SER A 30 -11.46 -4.91 -5.66
C SER A 30 -11.75 -3.49 -6.18
N VAL A 31 -12.98 -3.01 -6.02
CA VAL A 31 -13.38 -1.66 -6.45
C VAL A 31 -12.69 -0.61 -5.57
N GLU A 32 -12.65 -0.83 -4.27
CA GLU A 32 -11.98 0.07 -3.31
C GLU A 32 -10.45 0.12 -3.53
N GLN A 33 -9.81 -1.02 -3.80
CA GLN A 33 -8.38 -1.07 -4.08
C GLN A 33 -8.00 -0.28 -5.34
N LYS A 34 -8.77 -0.42 -6.42
CA LYS A 34 -8.51 0.25 -7.70
C LYS A 34 -8.69 1.76 -7.61
N ASP A 35 -9.68 2.21 -6.85
CA ASP A 35 -9.94 3.63 -6.64
C ASP A 35 -8.81 4.30 -5.83
N ILE A 36 -8.29 3.60 -4.82
CA ILE A 36 -7.12 4.06 -4.05
C ILE A 36 -5.85 4.02 -4.90
N SER A 37 -5.63 2.97 -5.69
CA SER A 37 -4.38 2.80 -6.45
C SER A 37 -4.16 3.88 -7.51
N ASN A 38 -5.23 4.43 -8.06
CA ASN A 38 -5.16 5.47 -9.09
C ASN A 38 -4.88 6.88 -8.52
N LYS A 39 -4.87 7.02 -7.18
CA LYS A 39 -4.72 8.30 -6.49
C LYS A 39 -3.39 8.43 -5.76
N ILE A 40 -2.60 7.36 -5.69
CA ILE A 40 -1.34 7.34 -4.97
C ILE A 40 -0.19 6.90 -5.87
N ILE A 41 0.98 7.49 -5.64
CA ILE A 41 2.24 7.00 -6.21
C ILE A 41 3.03 6.37 -5.09
N ARG A 42 3.30 5.08 -5.23
CA ARG A 42 4.10 4.29 -4.30
C ARG A 42 5.59 4.49 -4.59
N PHE A 43 6.42 4.16 -3.63
CA PHE A 43 7.87 4.24 -3.77
C PHE A 43 8.52 3.02 -3.16
N HIS A 44 9.52 2.46 -3.82
CA HIS A 44 10.36 1.46 -3.19
C HIS A 44 11.78 1.43 -3.73
N VAL A 45 12.67 0.96 -2.86
CA VAL A 45 14.09 0.73 -3.16
C VAL A 45 14.40 -0.74 -2.93
N LEU A 46 14.96 -1.39 -3.94
CA LEU A 46 15.37 -2.78 -3.92
C LEU A 46 16.89 -2.85 -3.75
N ALA A 47 17.35 -3.55 -2.71
CA ALA A 47 18.76 -3.73 -2.44
C ALA A 47 19.41 -4.70 -3.43
N ASN A 48 20.74 -4.63 -3.55
CA ASN A 48 21.49 -5.54 -4.39
C ASN A 48 21.36 -7.00 -3.90
N SER A 49 21.49 -7.24 -2.59
CA SER A 49 21.30 -8.54 -1.94
C SER A 49 20.73 -8.39 -0.52
N ASP A 50 20.54 -9.51 0.18
CA ASP A 50 20.08 -9.57 1.58
C ASP A 50 21.19 -9.45 2.63
N SER A 51 22.43 -9.17 2.22
CA SER A 51 23.52 -8.91 3.16
C SER A 51 23.24 -7.66 4.01
N ILE A 52 23.75 -7.65 5.25
CA ILE A 52 23.55 -6.54 6.18
C ILE A 52 24.08 -5.23 5.56
N GLU A 53 25.17 -5.32 4.82
CA GLU A 53 25.82 -4.20 4.15
C GLU A 53 24.94 -3.63 3.02
N ASP A 54 24.37 -4.47 2.17
CA ASP A 54 23.50 -4.03 1.07
C ASP A 54 22.16 -3.49 1.59
N GLN A 55 21.64 -4.07 2.66
CA GLN A 55 20.45 -3.56 3.34
C GLN A 55 20.71 -2.20 3.98
N SER A 56 21.86 -2.00 4.62
CA SER A 56 22.29 -0.71 5.17
C SER A 56 22.51 0.33 4.07
N LEU A 57 23.16 -0.06 2.96
CA LEU A 57 23.38 0.81 1.81
C LEU A 57 22.06 1.28 1.20
N LYS A 58 21.09 0.39 1.03
CA LYS A 58 19.72 0.73 0.58
C LYS A 58 19.11 1.82 1.45
N LEU A 59 19.22 1.70 2.78
CA LEU A 59 18.65 2.69 3.69
C LEU A 59 19.30 4.07 3.52
N LYS A 60 20.63 4.13 3.39
CA LYS A 60 21.36 5.40 3.12
C LYS A 60 20.94 6.04 1.80
N VAL A 61 20.89 5.25 0.71
CA VAL A 61 20.44 5.72 -0.61
C VAL A 61 19.01 6.26 -0.51
N LYS A 62 18.13 5.50 0.13
CA LYS A 62 16.74 5.87 0.34
C LYS A 62 16.60 7.18 1.12
N ASP A 63 17.33 7.36 2.22
CA ASP A 63 17.25 8.56 3.05
C ASP A 63 17.64 9.83 2.27
N GLU A 64 18.72 9.78 1.50
CA GLU A 64 19.17 10.93 0.70
C GLU A 64 18.20 11.28 -0.43
N ILE A 65 17.59 10.26 -1.06
CA ILE A 65 16.58 10.48 -2.10
C ILE A 65 15.30 11.08 -1.51
N ILE A 66 14.84 10.59 -0.35
CA ILE A 66 13.69 11.16 0.35
C ILE A 66 13.95 12.61 0.71
N LYS A 67 15.14 12.91 1.26
CA LYS A 67 15.57 14.28 1.61
C LYS A 67 15.53 15.22 0.40
N TYR A 68 15.95 14.74 -0.77
CA TYR A 68 15.93 15.54 -2.00
C TYR A 68 14.54 15.71 -2.60
N MET A 69 13.73 14.64 -2.65
CA MET A 69 12.47 14.61 -3.39
C MET A 69 11.28 15.15 -2.61
N MET A 70 11.22 14.91 -1.30
CA MET A 70 10.03 15.27 -0.55
C MET A 70 9.73 16.78 -0.52
N PRO A 71 10.70 17.71 -0.39
CA PRO A 71 10.40 19.14 -0.48
C PRO A 71 9.79 19.57 -1.82
N LYS A 72 10.06 18.82 -2.90
CA LYS A 72 9.48 19.06 -4.22
C LYS A 72 8.06 18.49 -4.29
N LEU A 73 7.87 17.26 -3.79
CA LEU A 73 6.59 16.56 -3.78
C LEU A 73 5.60 17.16 -2.77
N ASP A 74 6.05 17.79 -1.69
CA ASP A 74 5.16 18.45 -0.71
C ASP A 74 4.48 19.71 -1.28
N LYS A 75 5.04 20.28 -2.36
CA LYS A 75 4.41 21.37 -3.14
C LYS A 75 3.39 20.85 -4.16
N SER A 76 3.41 19.55 -4.45
CA SER A 76 2.52 18.93 -5.43
C SER A 76 1.10 18.82 -4.87
N SER A 77 0.12 19.24 -5.68
CA SER A 77 -1.30 19.18 -5.32
C SER A 77 -2.05 18.03 -6.00
N SER A 78 -1.43 17.39 -7.01
CA SER A 78 -2.05 16.28 -7.75
C SER A 78 -1.08 15.13 -8.05
N ILE A 79 -1.65 13.97 -8.41
CA ILE A 79 -0.88 12.81 -8.84
C ILE A 79 -0.10 13.08 -10.14
N ASP A 80 -0.70 13.84 -11.07
CA ASP A 80 -0.09 14.16 -12.37
C ASP A 80 1.10 15.10 -12.21
N GLU A 81 0.99 16.09 -11.33
CA GLU A 81 2.08 16.99 -10.97
C GLU A 81 3.22 16.22 -10.29
N SER A 82 2.90 15.32 -9.35
CA SER A 82 3.90 14.44 -8.73
C SER A 82 4.60 13.55 -9.74
N ARG A 83 3.86 13.00 -10.72
CA ARG A 83 4.44 12.22 -11.81
C ARG A 83 5.41 13.04 -12.65
N LYS A 84 5.06 14.30 -12.96
CA LYS A 84 5.93 15.23 -13.70
C LYS A 84 7.20 15.53 -12.90
N ILE A 85 7.07 15.88 -11.62
CA ILE A 85 8.20 16.12 -10.71
C ILE A 85 9.14 14.90 -10.69
N LEU A 86 8.61 13.69 -10.57
CA LEU A 86 9.42 12.47 -10.57
C LEU A 86 10.20 12.29 -11.88
N LYS A 87 9.55 12.49 -13.03
CA LYS A 87 10.20 12.37 -14.35
C LYS A 87 11.30 13.42 -14.55
N GLU A 88 11.05 14.66 -14.16
CA GLU A 88 12.01 15.76 -14.31
C GLU A 88 13.24 15.57 -13.41
N ASN A 89 13.07 14.92 -12.25
CA ASN A 89 14.13 14.70 -11.27
C ASN A 89 14.80 13.32 -11.38
N ASP A 90 14.35 12.43 -12.26
CA ASP A 90 14.84 11.05 -12.38
C ASP A 90 16.37 10.96 -12.53
N LYS A 91 16.94 11.80 -13.41
CA LYS A 91 18.40 11.88 -13.62
C LYS A 91 19.15 12.26 -12.34
N GLU A 92 18.63 13.23 -11.58
CA GLU A 92 19.28 13.67 -10.34
C GLU A 92 19.11 12.65 -9.23
N ILE A 93 17.96 11.97 -9.14
CA ILE A 93 17.74 10.86 -8.21
C ILE A 93 18.76 9.74 -8.46
N LYS A 94 18.96 9.36 -9.73
CA LYS A 94 19.95 8.34 -10.11
C LYS A 94 21.36 8.77 -9.73
N LYS A 95 21.73 10.01 -10.01
CA LYS A 95 23.03 10.59 -9.63
C LYS A 95 23.26 10.60 -8.12
N ILE A 96 22.24 10.95 -7.33
CA ILE A 96 22.31 10.90 -5.86
C ILE A 96 22.58 9.46 -5.41
N ALA A 97 21.81 8.49 -5.92
CA ALA A 97 21.99 7.08 -5.56
C ALA A 97 23.40 6.57 -5.90
N GLU A 98 23.87 6.82 -7.11
CA GLU A 98 25.22 6.43 -7.57
C GLU A 98 26.31 7.07 -6.71
N ASN A 99 26.17 8.35 -6.36
CA ASN A 99 27.10 9.03 -5.49
C ASN A 99 27.18 8.39 -4.09
N ILE A 100 26.04 8.00 -3.51
CA ILE A 100 26.02 7.33 -2.20
C ILE A 100 26.64 5.94 -2.29
N ILE A 101 26.35 5.17 -3.33
CA ILE A 101 26.94 3.85 -3.58
C ILE A 101 28.46 3.95 -3.68
N ASN A 102 28.96 4.87 -4.51
CA ASN A 102 30.40 5.08 -4.70
C ASN A 102 31.10 5.56 -3.42
N LYS A 103 30.49 6.49 -2.66
CA LYS A 103 31.04 6.96 -1.38
C LYS A 103 31.13 5.88 -0.31
N ASN A 104 30.31 4.83 -0.41
CA ASN A 104 30.35 3.68 0.50
C ASN A 104 31.24 2.54 -0.03
N GLY A 105 32.01 2.76 -1.11
CA GLY A 105 32.99 1.81 -1.63
C GLY A 105 32.43 0.77 -2.62
N TYR A 106 31.17 0.90 -3.04
CA TYR A 106 30.53 -0.01 -3.98
C TYR A 106 30.55 0.54 -5.41
N LYS A 107 30.38 -0.34 -6.40
CA LYS A 107 30.28 0.01 -7.83
C LYS A 107 28.99 -0.53 -8.48
N TYR A 108 27.93 -0.65 -7.69
CA TYR A 108 26.66 -1.16 -8.18
C TYR A 108 26.01 -0.18 -9.16
N SER A 109 25.40 -0.71 -10.23
CA SER A 109 24.54 0.07 -11.11
C SER A 109 23.26 0.51 -10.40
N VAL A 110 22.68 1.64 -10.83
CA VAL A 110 21.35 2.08 -10.37
C VAL A 110 20.40 2.18 -11.55
N ASN A 111 19.24 1.55 -11.41
CA ASN A 111 18.14 1.66 -12.37
C ASN A 111 16.89 2.20 -11.69
N THR A 112 16.20 3.12 -12.36
CA THR A 112 14.97 3.74 -11.88
C THR A 112 13.83 3.43 -12.84
N TYR A 113 12.62 3.27 -12.31
CA TYR A 113 11.43 2.98 -13.10
C TYR A 113 10.23 3.73 -12.52
N LEU A 114 9.44 4.38 -13.38
CA LEU A 114 8.15 4.95 -13.01
C LEU A 114 7.05 4.25 -13.82
N GLY A 115 6.24 3.43 -13.16
CA GLY A 115 5.23 2.60 -13.83
C GLY A 115 4.40 1.77 -12.85
N GLN A 116 3.66 0.80 -13.36
CA GLN A 116 2.85 -0.09 -12.52
C GLN A 116 3.72 -1.18 -11.90
N ASP A 117 3.61 -1.39 -10.58
CA ASP A 117 4.29 -2.48 -9.87
C ASP A 117 3.36 -3.13 -8.83
N GLN A 118 3.67 -4.36 -8.43
CA GLN A 118 2.90 -5.13 -7.46
C GLN A 118 3.39 -4.84 -6.04
N PHE A 119 2.47 -4.47 -5.16
CA PHE A 119 2.76 -4.20 -3.75
C PHE A 119 2.07 -5.21 -2.85
N PRO A 120 2.73 -5.69 -1.80
CA PRO A 120 2.05 -6.40 -0.71
C PRO A 120 1.26 -5.41 0.17
N ILE A 121 0.48 -5.96 1.10
CA ILE A 121 -0.19 -5.18 2.15
C ILE A 121 0.87 -4.42 2.97
N LYS A 122 0.67 -3.12 3.20
CA LYS A 122 1.56 -2.28 4.02
C LYS A 122 0.82 -1.29 4.90
N THR A 123 1.28 -1.16 6.14
CA THR A 123 0.69 -0.28 7.15
C THR A 123 1.61 0.91 7.44
N TYR A 124 1.02 2.09 7.51
CA TYR A 124 1.65 3.38 7.78
C TYR A 124 0.82 4.09 8.87
N GLY A 125 1.26 4.00 10.14
CA GLY A 125 0.46 4.45 11.27
C GLY A 125 -0.87 3.68 11.34
N ASN A 126 -2.00 4.39 11.32
CA ASN A 126 -3.33 3.77 11.32
C ASN A 126 -3.84 3.40 9.92
N ILE A 127 -3.08 3.65 8.85
CA ILE A 127 -3.53 3.39 7.48
C ILE A 127 -2.90 2.11 6.95
N THR A 128 -3.70 1.13 6.53
CA THR A 128 -3.26 -0.08 5.84
C THR A 128 -3.64 -0.03 4.37
N LEU A 129 -2.65 0.04 3.50
CA LEU A 129 -2.85 -0.07 2.06
C LEU A 129 -2.92 -1.55 1.66
N PRO A 130 -3.95 -1.97 0.91
CA PRO A 130 -4.12 -3.36 0.49
C PRO A 130 -3.07 -3.79 -0.52
N GLN A 131 -2.93 -5.11 -0.72
CA GLN A 131 -2.11 -5.67 -1.79
C GLN A 131 -2.75 -5.35 -3.15
N GLY A 132 -1.92 -5.08 -4.16
CA GLY A 132 -2.40 -4.80 -5.50
C GLY A 132 -1.37 -4.17 -6.42
N LYS A 133 -1.81 -3.78 -7.62
CA LYS A 133 -1.01 -3.00 -8.57
C LYS A 133 -1.18 -1.52 -8.29
N TYR A 134 -0.06 -0.79 -8.28
CA TYR A 134 -0.01 0.64 -8.03
C TYR A 134 0.96 1.30 -9.00
N GLU A 135 0.72 2.58 -9.31
CA GLU A 135 1.77 3.40 -9.88
C GLU A 135 2.88 3.58 -8.85
N ALA A 136 4.13 3.34 -9.25
CA ALA A 136 5.27 3.32 -8.38
C ALA A 136 6.52 3.88 -9.04
N TYR A 137 7.28 4.62 -8.23
CA TYR A 137 8.66 4.93 -8.52
C TYR A 137 9.55 3.88 -7.83
N LYS A 138 10.28 3.09 -8.62
CA LYS A 138 11.14 2.00 -8.17
C LYS A 138 12.60 2.36 -8.40
N ILE A 139 13.44 2.05 -7.43
CA ILE A 139 14.89 2.13 -7.55
C ILE A 139 15.47 0.73 -7.31
N VAL A 140 16.29 0.25 -8.23
CA VAL A 140 16.99 -1.03 -8.14
C VAL A 140 18.48 -0.76 -8.02
N ILE A 141 19.06 -1.19 -6.92
CA ILE A 141 20.50 -1.14 -6.67
C ILE A 141 21.12 -2.47 -7.10
N GLY A 142 22.13 -2.43 -7.97
CA GLY A 142 22.81 -3.61 -8.50
C GLY A 142 21.84 -4.59 -9.15
N ASN A 143 21.92 -5.85 -8.73
CA ASN A 143 21.10 -6.94 -9.27
C ASN A 143 19.65 -6.95 -8.73
N GLY A 144 19.34 -6.16 -7.70
CA GLY A 144 17.99 -6.10 -7.15
C GLY A 144 17.50 -7.40 -6.52
N GLN A 145 18.38 -8.22 -5.94
CA GLN A 145 18.00 -9.52 -5.37
C GLN A 145 17.68 -9.43 -3.87
N GLY A 146 17.90 -8.28 -3.25
CA GLY A 146 17.66 -8.09 -1.83
C GLY A 146 16.24 -7.65 -1.49
N GLN A 147 15.99 -7.47 -0.20
CA GLN A 147 14.72 -6.99 0.31
C GLN A 147 14.36 -5.57 -0.16
N ASN A 148 13.06 -5.35 -0.33
CA ASN A 148 12.48 -4.04 -0.62
C ASN A 148 12.40 -3.14 0.63
N TRP A 149 12.49 -1.83 0.41
CA TRP A 149 12.00 -0.83 1.35
C TRP A 149 10.81 -0.09 0.72
N TRP A 150 9.69 0.05 1.43
CA TRP A 150 8.40 0.45 0.85
C TRP A 150 7.87 1.76 1.41
N CYS A 151 7.27 2.58 0.57
CA CYS A 151 6.69 3.87 0.95
C CYS A 151 5.61 4.39 -0.01
N VAL A 152 5.03 5.55 0.31
CA VAL A 152 4.13 6.34 -0.54
C VAL A 152 4.76 7.71 -0.80
N MET A 153 5.06 8.00 -2.07
CA MET A 153 5.61 9.28 -2.54
C MET A 153 4.54 10.33 -2.76
N PHE A 154 3.35 9.94 -3.22
CA PHE A 154 2.17 10.80 -3.32
C PHE A 154 0.93 10.12 -2.73
N PRO A 155 0.25 10.73 -1.75
CA PRO A 155 0.72 11.89 -0.99
C PRO A 155 2.04 11.58 -0.24
N PRO A 156 2.89 12.57 0.05
CA PRO A 156 4.25 12.33 0.56
C PRO A 156 4.26 11.84 2.01
N LEU A 157 4.22 10.51 2.19
CA LEU A 157 4.30 9.83 3.49
C LEU A 157 5.72 9.40 3.86
N CYS A 158 6.72 9.53 2.98
CA CYS A 158 8.06 8.98 3.26
C CYS A 158 8.85 9.65 4.39
N PHE A 159 8.31 10.70 5.01
CA PHE A 159 8.85 11.30 6.23
C PHE A 159 8.29 10.72 7.52
N VAL A 160 7.14 10.04 7.48
CA VAL A 160 6.58 9.46 8.70
C VAL A 160 7.36 8.19 9.02
N ASP A 161 8.33 8.35 9.91
CA ASP A 161 8.93 7.23 10.59
C ASP A 161 7.82 6.50 11.35
N VAL A 162 7.43 5.33 10.82
CA VAL A 162 6.31 4.52 11.33
C VAL A 162 6.58 4.06 12.77
N THR A 163 7.82 4.20 13.25
CA THR A 163 8.22 3.91 14.62
C THR A 163 7.95 5.06 15.62
N LYS A 164 7.60 6.27 15.14
CA LYS A 164 7.42 7.48 15.98
C LYS A 164 5.96 7.76 16.35
N GLY A 165 5.35 6.89 17.15
CA GLY A 165 4.17 7.18 18.00
C GLY A 165 2.94 7.87 17.36
N GLU A 166 2.04 8.41 18.19
CA GLU A 166 0.73 8.95 17.77
C GLU A 166 0.79 10.18 16.84
N VAL A 167 1.85 10.99 16.93
CA VAL A 167 2.01 12.22 16.13
C VAL A 167 2.25 11.89 14.65
N SER A 168 3.00 10.81 14.37
CA SER A 168 3.21 10.33 12.99
C SER A 168 1.89 9.85 12.36
N THR A 169 1.02 9.24 13.16
CA THR A 169 -0.28 8.70 12.74
C THR A 169 -1.27 9.77 12.32
N LYS A 170 -1.41 10.87 13.09
CA LYS A 170 -2.32 11.97 12.73
C LYS A 170 -1.89 12.66 11.43
N LYS A 171 -0.59 12.86 11.23
CA LYS A 171 -0.06 13.46 10.00
C LYS A 171 -0.32 12.58 8.77
N THR A 172 -0.16 11.26 8.91
CA THR A 172 -0.48 10.30 7.85
C THR A 172 -1.94 10.37 7.43
N GLU A 173 -2.87 10.35 8.41
CA GLU A 173 -4.31 10.45 8.13
C GLU A 173 -4.66 11.79 7.45
N GLN A 174 -4.09 12.91 7.91
CA GLN A 174 -4.31 14.22 7.30
C GLN A 174 -3.84 14.29 5.85
N LYS A 175 -2.65 13.76 5.53
CA LYS A 175 -2.14 13.74 4.16
C LYS A 175 -3.00 12.85 3.25
N MET A 176 -3.46 11.70 3.75
CA MET A 176 -4.34 10.81 2.99
C MET A 176 -5.74 11.41 2.76
N LYS A 177 -6.32 12.12 3.74
CA LYS A 177 -7.60 12.85 3.60
C LYS A 177 -7.63 13.87 2.48
N LYS A 178 -6.49 14.45 2.11
CA LYS A 178 -6.41 15.43 1.01
C LYS A 178 -6.60 14.80 -0.37
N VAL A 179 -6.36 13.49 -0.47
CA VAL A 179 -6.29 12.77 -1.75
C VAL A 179 -7.42 11.74 -1.87
N LEU A 180 -7.82 11.12 -0.76
CA LEU A 180 -8.85 10.08 -0.71
C LEU A 180 -10.19 10.63 -0.20
N LYS A 181 -11.28 10.07 -0.71
CA LYS A 181 -12.63 10.29 -0.18
C LYS A 181 -12.77 9.67 1.21
N GLU A 182 -13.74 10.12 2.00
CA GLU A 182 -13.94 9.60 3.36
C GLU A 182 -14.22 8.10 3.41
N GLU A 183 -14.96 7.58 2.43
CA GLU A 183 -15.30 6.15 2.31
C GLU A 183 -14.03 5.31 2.07
N GLU A 184 -13.21 5.72 1.09
CA GLU A 184 -11.93 5.09 0.78
C GLU A 184 -10.98 5.10 1.99
N LEU A 185 -10.96 6.21 2.73
CA LEU A 185 -10.16 6.34 3.94
C LEU A 185 -10.67 5.43 5.07
N LYS A 186 -11.99 5.27 5.24
CA LYS A 186 -12.56 4.36 6.24
C LYS A 186 -12.11 2.92 5.99
N CYS A 187 -12.13 2.47 4.73
CA CYS A 187 -11.75 1.11 4.38
C CYS A 187 -10.29 0.78 4.74
N ILE A 188 -9.39 1.76 4.66
CA ILE A 188 -7.96 1.58 4.96
C ILE A 188 -7.56 2.01 6.38
N ASN A 189 -8.46 2.58 7.18
CA ASN A 189 -8.11 3.10 8.50
C ASN A 189 -8.38 2.07 9.61
N ASN A 190 -7.29 1.54 10.17
CA ASN A 190 -7.30 0.54 11.24
C ASN A 190 -7.94 1.04 12.55
N SER A 191 -7.92 2.35 12.85
CA SER A 191 -8.48 2.86 14.12
C SER A 191 -10.00 3.02 14.10
N LYS A 192 -10.62 3.01 12.91
CA LYS A 192 -12.07 3.11 12.75
C LYS A 192 -12.73 1.76 12.40
N ASN A 193 -11.93 0.71 12.23
CA ASN A 193 -12.39 -0.64 11.93
C ASN A 193 -12.70 -1.44 13.21
N SER A 194 -13.54 -0.88 14.08
CA SER A 194 -14.32 -1.71 15.00
C SER A 194 -15.56 -2.20 14.23
N TYR A 195 -15.38 -3.22 13.38
CA TYR A 195 -16.54 -3.93 12.85
C TYR A 195 -17.22 -4.66 14.02
N GLU A 196 -18.25 -4.07 14.61
CA GLU A 196 -19.23 -4.82 15.39
C GLU A 196 -19.89 -5.79 14.43
N ILE A 197 -19.41 -7.04 14.37
CA ILE A 197 -20.07 -8.10 13.61
C ILE A 197 -21.39 -8.42 14.32
N LYS A 198 -22.44 -7.65 14.03
CA LYS A 198 -23.80 -7.96 14.47
C LYS A 198 -24.36 -9.06 13.58
N PHE A 199 -24.18 -10.31 14.01
CA PHE A 199 -24.87 -11.44 13.40
C PHE A 199 -26.36 -11.36 13.72
N LYS A 200 -27.13 -10.63 12.88
CA LYS A 200 -28.60 -10.56 12.96
C LYS A 200 -29.28 -11.94 13.05
N VAL A 201 -28.64 -12.98 12.52
CA VAL A 201 -29.12 -14.37 12.60
C VAL A 201 -29.03 -14.91 14.03
N VAL A 202 -27.91 -14.67 14.73
CA VAL A 202 -27.71 -15.11 16.12
C VAL A 202 -28.64 -14.37 17.07
N GLU A 203 -28.86 -13.06 16.85
CA GLU A 203 -29.79 -12.26 17.64
C GLU A 203 -31.25 -12.73 17.49
N LYS A 204 -31.67 -13.12 16.28
CA LYS A 204 -33.03 -13.63 16.04
C LYS A 204 -33.24 -15.02 16.66
N ILE A 205 -32.23 -15.89 16.63
CA ILE A 205 -32.29 -17.20 17.28
C ILE A 205 -32.39 -17.05 18.81
N ASN A 206 -31.67 -16.09 19.39
CA ASN A 206 -31.74 -15.82 20.83
C ASN A 206 -33.10 -15.21 21.25
N LYS A 207 -33.76 -14.44 20.38
CA LYS A 207 -35.15 -13.96 20.62
C LYS A 207 -36.22 -15.05 20.51
N LEU A 208 -35.95 -16.14 19.81
CA LEU A 208 -36.87 -17.28 19.67
C LEU A 208 -36.69 -18.34 20.78
N LYS A 209 -35.62 -18.24 21.57
CA LYS A 209 -35.34 -19.11 22.73
C LYS A 209 -35.78 -18.51 24.06
N ARG A 210 -36.48 -17.38 24.04
CA ARG A 210 -37.07 -16.73 25.21
C ARG A 210 -38.58 -16.74 25.06
#